data_AF-A0A1Q7EII4-F1
#
_entry.id   AF-A0A1Q7EII4-F1
#
_cell.length_a   1.000
_cell.length_b   1.000
_cell.length_c   1.000
_cell.angle_alpha   90.00
_cell.angle_beta   90.00
_cell.angle_gamma   90.00
#
_symmetry.space_group_name_H-M   'P 1'
#
loop_
_entity.id
_entity.type
_entity.pdbx_description
1 polymer ?
#
loop_
_entity_poly.entity_id
_entity_poly.type
_entity_poly.pdbx_seq_one_letter_code
_entity_poly.pdbx_strand_id
1 'polypeptide(L)'
;MQISVEEMERTRVARFKNLKPSTRAFIDTAIPGYERLVYNIIGRGVTEDASLAPAITDARDFNLTLVKKAPGNRVGLHDHPTVEVFMPLTGRWGVYWGDEAESEVTLEPWDVISVPPGVMRGFRNVGAEDAYLLAILGGSDSGHVEWSPKVLDAAKQYGLQLDEQGNVISASPR
;
A
#
# COMPACT_ATOMS: atom_id res chain seq x y z
N MET A 1 -0.17 -28.77 18.93
CA MET A 1 -1.50 -28.45 18.39
C MET A 1 -1.61 -29.08 17.01
N GLN A 2 -2.66 -29.86 16.73
CA GLN A 2 -2.90 -30.44 15.41
C GLN A 2 -3.94 -29.59 14.68
N ILE A 3 -3.58 -29.06 13.51
CA ILE A 3 -4.48 -28.24 12.66
C ILE A 3 -4.78 -29.06 11.41
N SER A 4 -6.05 -29.14 11.00
CA SER A 4 -6.45 -29.83 9.77
C SER A 4 -6.08 -29.00 8.53
N VAL A 5 -6.01 -29.64 7.37
CA VAL A 5 -5.83 -28.93 6.08
C VAL A 5 -6.97 -27.95 5.85
N GLU A 6 -8.22 -28.35 6.12
CA GLU A 6 -9.39 -27.49 5.99
C GLU A 6 -9.29 -26.23 6.87
N GLU A 7 -8.83 -26.38 8.11
CA GLU A 7 -8.66 -25.25 9.02
C GLU A 7 -7.55 -24.30 8.57
N MET A 8 -6.39 -24.84 8.13
CA MET A 8 -5.33 -24.03 7.53
C MET A 8 -5.84 -23.29 6.29
N GLU A 9 -6.58 -23.97 5.43
CA GLU A 9 -7.07 -23.40 4.19
C GLU A 9 -8.09 -22.28 4.42
N ARG A 10 -8.93 -22.43 5.43
CA ARG A 10 -9.94 -21.43 5.82
C ARG A 10 -9.34 -20.21 6.52
N THR A 11 -8.27 -20.37 7.31
CA THR A 11 -7.79 -19.31 8.22
C THR A 11 -6.41 -18.76 7.88
N ARG A 12 -5.59 -19.48 7.12
CA ARG A 12 -4.18 -19.18 6.88
C ARG A 12 -3.77 -19.10 5.41
N VAL A 13 -4.69 -19.34 4.47
CA VAL A 13 -4.38 -19.36 3.04
C VAL A 13 -5.17 -18.30 2.28
N ALA A 14 -4.43 -17.34 1.73
CA ALA A 14 -4.94 -16.36 0.79
C ALA A 14 -4.73 -16.86 -0.65
N ARG A 15 -5.80 -17.34 -1.29
CA ARG A 15 -5.74 -17.74 -2.70
C ARG A 15 -5.88 -16.53 -3.60
N PHE A 16 -4.85 -16.20 -4.38
CA PHE A 16 -4.83 -15.00 -5.24
C PHE A 16 -6.08 -14.84 -6.13
N LYS A 17 -6.56 -15.94 -6.74
CA LYS A 17 -7.78 -15.96 -7.57
C LYS A 17 -9.07 -15.53 -6.84
N ASN A 18 -9.08 -15.57 -5.51
CA ASN A 18 -10.22 -15.19 -4.68
C ASN A 18 -10.07 -13.78 -4.09
N LEU A 19 -8.89 -13.16 -4.23
CA LEU A 19 -8.65 -11.82 -3.69
C LEU A 19 -9.35 -10.78 -4.53
N LYS A 20 -9.96 -9.81 -3.86
CA LYS A 20 -10.59 -8.64 -4.49
C LYS A 20 -9.71 -7.43 -4.20
N PRO A 21 -9.10 -6.81 -5.21
CA PRO A 21 -8.34 -5.59 -4.99
C PRO A 21 -9.26 -4.41 -4.74
N SER A 22 -8.75 -3.38 -4.06
CA SER A 22 -9.33 -2.04 -4.06
C SER A 22 -8.54 -1.13 -5.00
N THR A 23 -9.26 -0.30 -5.76
CA THR A 23 -8.71 0.81 -6.56
C THR A 23 -8.70 2.13 -5.78
N ARG A 24 -9.22 2.14 -4.55
CA ARG A 24 -9.47 3.32 -3.73
C ARG A 24 -8.99 3.16 -2.28
N ALA A 25 -8.02 2.28 -2.08
CA ALA A 25 -7.46 1.98 -0.76
C ALA A 25 -6.85 3.21 -0.08
N PHE A 26 -6.51 4.24 -0.86
CA PHE A 26 -5.85 5.45 -0.39
C PHE A 26 -6.33 6.70 -1.13
N ILE A 27 -6.27 7.85 -0.48
CA ILE A 27 -6.71 9.14 -0.99
C ILE A 27 -5.96 9.57 -2.26
N ASP A 28 -4.67 9.25 -2.34
CA ASP A 28 -3.83 9.64 -3.47
C ASP A 28 -4.22 8.90 -4.76
N THR A 29 -4.96 7.80 -4.68
CA THR A 29 -5.40 7.02 -5.86
C THR A 29 -6.35 7.77 -6.80
N ALA A 30 -6.97 8.87 -6.35
CA ALA A 30 -7.76 9.73 -7.23
C ALA A 30 -6.92 10.72 -8.04
N ILE A 31 -5.63 10.87 -7.71
CA ILE A 31 -4.73 11.74 -8.48
C ILE A 31 -4.34 10.98 -9.76
N PRO A 32 -4.51 11.56 -10.96
CA PRO A 32 -4.06 10.94 -12.20
C PRO A 32 -2.59 10.53 -12.15
N GLY A 33 -2.29 9.28 -12.52
CA GLY A 33 -0.95 8.70 -12.43
C GLY A 33 -0.57 8.11 -11.08
N TYR A 34 -1.51 8.04 -10.12
CA TYR A 34 -1.32 7.44 -8.79
C TYR A 34 -2.14 6.15 -8.61
N GLU A 35 -2.86 5.75 -9.65
CA GLU A 35 -3.75 4.62 -9.65
C GLU A 35 -2.98 3.31 -9.40
N ARG A 36 -3.59 2.44 -8.60
CA ARG A 36 -3.04 1.13 -8.23
C ARG A 36 -4.15 0.20 -7.74
N LEU A 37 -3.89 -1.10 -7.84
CA LEU A 37 -4.69 -2.12 -7.16
C LEU A 37 -3.97 -2.52 -5.88
N VAL A 38 -4.69 -2.53 -4.76
CA VAL A 38 -4.18 -3.00 -3.47
C VAL A 38 -4.94 -4.25 -3.06
N TYR A 39 -4.21 -5.32 -2.75
CA TYR A 39 -4.74 -6.57 -2.22
C TYR A 39 -4.25 -6.73 -0.76
N ASN A 40 -5.17 -6.68 0.20
CA ASN A 40 -4.83 -6.96 1.60
C ASN A 40 -4.82 -8.48 1.84
N ILE A 41 -3.65 -9.03 2.16
CA ILE A 41 -3.45 -10.47 2.26
C ILE A 41 -3.44 -10.91 3.73
N ILE A 42 -2.52 -10.39 4.54
CA ILE A 42 -2.45 -10.70 5.99
C ILE A 42 -2.60 -9.39 6.76
N GLY A 43 -3.59 -9.37 7.66
CA GLY A 43 -3.88 -8.23 8.52
C GLY A 43 -4.42 -7.02 7.75
N ARG A 44 -5.01 -6.07 8.48
CA ARG A 44 -5.63 -4.89 7.87
C ARG A 44 -4.60 -4.01 7.16
N GLY A 45 -3.35 -4.04 7.63
CA GLY A 45 -2.30 -3.13 7.21
C GLY A 45 -2.74 -1.67 7.40
N VAL A 46 -2.29 -0.81 6.49
CA VAL A 46 -2.76 0.57 6.39
C VAL A 46 -3.66 0.67 5.16
N THR A 47 -4.90 1.08 5.36
CA THR A 47 -5.88 1.34 4.29
C THR A 47 -6.90 2.35 4.78
N GLU A 48 -7.21 3.31 3.92
CA GLU A 48 -8.22 4.36 4.14
C GLU A 48 -9.58 3.95 3.54
N ASP A 49 -9.67 2.75 2.93
CA ASP A 49 -10.91 2.09 2.52
C ASP A 49 -11.39 1.15 3.64
N ALA A 50 -12.45 1.55 4.34
CA ALA A 50 -13.07 0.76 5.40
C ALA A 50 -13.63 -0.59 4.92
N SER A 51 -13.95 -0.72 3.62
CA SER A 51 -14.50 -1.94 3.03
C SER A 51 -13.44 -2.98 2.63
N LEU A 52 -12.16 -2.60 2.62
CA LEU A 52 -11.06 -3.49 2.26
C LEU A 52 -10.66 -4.39 3.44
N ALA A 53 -11.29 -5.57 3.52
CA ALA A 53 -10.94 -6.60 4.49
C ALA A 53 -9.75 -7.45 4.01
N PRO A 54 -8.85 -7.88 4.92
CA PRO A 54 -7.78 -8.81 4.56
C PRO A 54 -8.27 -10.24 4.40
N ALA A 55 -7.58 -11.02 3.57
CA ALA A 55 -7.88 -12.44 3.40
C ALA A 55 -7.57 -13.30 4.63
N ILE A 56 -6.50 -12.96 5.36
CA ILE A 56 -6.08 -13.61 6.60
C ILE A 56 -6.08 -12.54 7.69
N THR A 57 -6.89 -12.71 8.73
CA THR A 57 -7.07 -11.71 9.80
C THR A 57 -6.10 -11.87 10.97
N ASP A 58 -5.49 -13.05 11.15
CA ASP A 58 -4.54 -13.29 12.23
C ASP A 58 -3.16 -12.72 11.90
N ALA A 59 -3.04 -11.41 11.98
CA ALA A 59 -1.80 -10.66 11.90
C ALA A 59 -1.30 -10.31 13.31
N ARG A 60 -0.18 -10.92 13.70
CA ARG A 60 0.40 -10.76 15.03
C ARG A 60 1.62 -9.85 15.01
N ASP A 61 2.48 -9.99 14.01
CA ASP A 61 3.79 -9.33 13.99
C ASP A 61 4.03 -8.50 12.74
N PHE A 62 3.24 -8.75 11.69
CA PHE A 62 3.33 -8.06 10.43
C PHE A 62 2.01 -8.10 9.67
N ASN A 63 1.88 -7.17 8.74
CA ASN A 63 0.83 -7.11 7.75
C ASN A 63 1.45 -7.29 6.36
N LEU A 64 0.71 -7.89 5.43
CA LEU A 64 1.21 -8.20 4.09
C LEU A 64 0.19 -7.74 3.05
N THR A 65 0.64 -6.91 2.12
CA THR A 65 -0.16 -6.43 1.00
C THR A 65 0.56 -6.66 -0.32
N LEU A 66 -0.23 -6.79 -1.38
CA LEU A 66 0.27 -6.82 -2.75
C LEU A 66 -0.26 -5.60 -3.49
N VAL A 67 0.63 -4.92 -4.21
CA VAL A 67 0.30 -3.74 -5.00
C VAL A 67 0.54 -4.05 -6.48
N LYS A 68 -0.42 -3.72 -7.35
CA LYS A 68 -0.27 -3.77 -8.80
C LYS A 68 -0.36 -2.38 -9.41
N LYS A 69 0.55 -2.04 -10.31
CA LYS A 69 0.57 -0.72 -10.99
C LYS A 69 0.90 -0.80 -12.45
N ALA A 70 0.26 0.06 -13.23
CA ALA A 70 0.65 0.37 -14.59
C ALA A 70 2.02 1.07 -14.65
N PRO A 71 2.72 1.00 -15.80
CA PRO A 71 3.96 1.74 -16.04
C PRO A 71 3.84 3.22 -15.70
N GLY A 72 4.84 3.77 -15.02
CA GLY A 72 4.92 5.20 -14.69
C GLY A 72 4.07 5.64 -13.50
N ASN A 73 3.05 4.87 -13.10
CA ASN A 73 2.21 5.24 -11.95
C ASN A 73 3.02 5.26 -10.65
N ARG A 74 2.80 6.28 -9.82
CA ARG A 74 3.57 6.57 -8.58
C ARG A 74 2.68 6.63 -7.34
N VAL A 75 3.25 6.69 -6.15
CA VAL A 75 2.50 6.81 -4.89
C VAL A 75 2.91 8.13 -4.24
N GLY A 76 1.97 8.82 -3.61
CA GLY A 76 2.30 10.02 -2.86
C GLY A 76 3.41 9.79 -1.85
N LEU A 77 4.18 10.83 -1.56
CA LEU A 77 5.08 10.79 -0.41
C LEU A 77 4.22 10.61 0.85
N HIS A 78 4.55 9.57 1.61
CA HIS A 78 3.93 9.28 2.90
C HIS A 78 4.94 8.65 3.85
N ASP A 79 4.59 8.50 5.12
CA ASP A 79 5.33 7.69 6.08
C ASP A 79 4.39 6.79 6.92
N HIS A 80 5.03 5.92 7.70
CA HIS A 80 4.39 5.03 8.65
C HIS A 80 5.14 5.01 9.99
N PRO A 81 4.43 4.72 11.11
CA PRO A 81 5.05 4.53 12.41
C PRO A 81 5.78 3.20 12.57
N THR A 82 5.73 2.33 11.55
CA THR A 82 6.35 1.00 11.54
C THR A 82 7.34 0.87 10.39
N VAL A 83 8.23 -0.12 10.46
CA VAL A 83 9.07 -0.50 9.31
C VAL A 83 8.16 -0.97 8.19
N GLU A 84 8.46 -0.56 6.97
CA GLU A 84 7.84 -1.11 5.77
C GLU A 84 8.89 -1.64 4.79
N VAL A 85 8.66 -2.85 4.32
CA VAL A 85 9.55 -3.57 3.40
C VAL A 85 8.87 -3.69 2.05
N PHE A 86 9.62 -3.42 0.98
CA PHE A 86 9.15 -3.61 -0.39
C PHE A 86 10.02 -4.62 -1.14
N MET A 87 9.38 -5.49 -1.91
CA MET A 87 10.04 -6.48 -2.76
C MET A 87 9.30 -6.59 -4.10
N PRO A 88 9.88 -6.17 -5.23
CA PRO A 88 9.29 -6.41 -6.53
C PRO A 88 9.15 -7.90 -6.82
N LEU A 89 7.93 -8.35 -7.14
CA LEU A 89 7.70 -9.71 -7.62
C LEU A 89 7.82 -9.78 -9.15
N THR A 90 7.42 -8.70 -9.82
CA THR A 90 7.55 -8.52 -11.27
C THR A 90 7.87 -7.06 -11.59
N GLY A 91 8.43 -6.82 -12.76
CA GLY A 91 8.81 -5.47 -13.21
C GLY A 91 9.93 -4.84 -12.37
N ARG A 92 10.16 -3.56 -12.61
CA ARG A 92 11.22 -2.76 -11.97
C ARG A 92 10.59 -1.61 -11.23
N TRP A 93 11.06 -1.32 -10.03
CA TRP A 93 10.42 -0.34 -9.15
C TRP A 93 11.41 0.70 -8.66
N GLY A 94 11.07 1.97 -8.83
CA GLY A 94 11.77 3.08 -8.19
C GLY A 94 11.15 3.34 -6.83
N VAL A 95 11.93 3.23 -5.75
CA VAL A 95 11.53 3.64 -4.39
C VAL A 95 12.29 4.92 -4.07
N TYR A 96 11.56 5.99 -3.80
CA TYR A 96 12.09 7.32 -3.55
C TYR A 96 11.70 7.81 -2.16
N TRP A 97 12.56 8.65 -1.57
CA TRP A 97 12.39 9.16 -0.21
C TRP A 97 13.01 10.54 -0.03
N GLY A 98 12.73 11.12 1.14
CA GLY A 98 13.01 12.51 1.48
C GLY A 98 11.76 13.37 1.32
N ASP A 99 11.73 14.51 2.01
CA ASP A 99 10.56 15.38 2.07
C ASP A 99 10.18 15.92 0.68
N GLU A 100 11.14 15.90 -0.25
CA GLU A 100 11.00 16.36 -1.64
C GLU A 100 11.31 15.26 -2.67
N ALA A 101 11.34 13.99 -2.24
CA ALA A 101 11.70 12.84 -3.06
C ALA A 101 13.10 12.99 -3.73
N GLU A 102 14.05 13.57 -3.02
CA GLU A 102 15.39 13.89 -3.52
C GLU A 102 16.31 12.67 -3.66
N SER A 103 15.94 11.53 -3.06
CA SER A 103 16.70 10.28 -3.13
C SER A 103 15.85 9.16 -3.74
N GLU A 104 16.47 8.29 -4.54
CA GLU A 104 15.78 7.16 -5.18
C GLU A 104 16.73 5.97 -5.38
N VAL A 105 16.18 4.76 -5.26
CA VAL A 105 16.81 3.52 -5.69
C VAL A 105 15.87 2.76 -6.62
N THR A 106 16.42 2.13 -7.66
CA THR A 106 15.68 1.19 -8.50
C THR A 106 15.94 -0.23 -8.03
N LEU A 107 14.87 -0.98 -7.84
CA LEU A 107 14.86 -2.38 -7.43
C LEU A 107 14.45 -3.27 -8.62
N GLU A 108 15.20 -4.34 -8.83
CA GLU A 108 14.85 -5.43 -9.74
C GLU A 108 13.93 -6.46 -9.04
N PRO A 109 13.31 -7.40 -9.77
CA PRO A 109 12.60 -8.51 -9.15
C PRO A 109 13.46 -9.22 -8.11
N TRP A 110 12.86 -9.45 -6.95
CA TRP A 110 13.45 -10.11 -5.78
C TRP A 110 14.46 -9.30 -4.96
N ASP A 111 14.77 -8.06 -5.37
CA ASP A 111 15.46 -7.11 -4.49
C ASP A 111 14.56 -6.67 -3.33
N VAL A 112 15.17 -6.26 -2.23
CA VAL A 112 14.45 -5.85 -1.02
C VAL A 112 14.99 -4.51 -0.52
N ILE A 113 14.07 -3.59 -0.21
CA ILE A 113 14.35 -2.41 0.59
C ILE A 113 13.53 -2.49 1.88
N SER A 114 14.14 -2.09 3.00
CA SER A 114 13.46 -1.90 4.28
C SER A 114 13.52 -0.43 4.65
N VAL A 115 12.38 0.24 4.67
CA VAL A 115 12.27 1.67 4.97
C VAL A 115 12.02 1.86 6.47
N PRO A 116 12.86 2.62 7.19
CA PRO A 116 12.66 2.88 8.61
C PRO A 116 11.37 3.68 8.90
N PRO A 117 10.81 3.57 10.11
CA PRO A 117 9.67 4.40 10.54
C PRO A 117 9.94 5.89 10.37
N GLY A 118 8.92 6.66 9.99
CA GLY A 118 8.98 8.12 9.84
C GLY A 118 9.79 8.63 8.63
N VAL A 119 10.36 7.75 7.81
CA VAL A 119 10.99 8.18 6.55
C VAL A 119 9.90 8.41 5.51
N MET A 120 9.76 9.66 5.06
CA MET A 120 8.86 10.04 3.98
C MET A 120 9.29 9.39 2.67
N ARG A 121 8.44 8.53 2.09
CA ARG A 121 8.75 7.72 0.90
C ARG A 121 7.56 7.51 -0.02
N GLY A 122 7.84 7.12 -1.26
CA GLY A 122 6.88 6.64 -2.25
C GLY A 122 7.53 5.70 -3.24
N PHE A 123 6.75 5.13 -4.15
CA PHE A 123 7.26 4.16 -5.12
C PHE A 123 6.53 4.21 -6.46
N ARG A 124 7.25 3.89 -7.53
CA ARG A 124 6.77 3.91 -8.92
C ARG A 124 7.17 2.65 -9.69
N ASN A 125 6.29 2.19 -10.57
CA ASN A 125 6.66 1.19 -11.57
C ASN A 125 7.47 1.89 -12.67
N VAL A 126 8.77 1.59 -12.79
CA VAL A 126 9.66 2.13 -13.82
C VAL A 126 9.85 1.19 -15.00
N GLY A 127 9.14 0.05 -15.00
CA GLY A 127 9.07 -0.87 -16.12
C GLY A 127 8.14 -0.40 -17.24
N ALA A 128 8.00 -1.26 -18.25
CA ALA A 128 7.15 -1.01 -19.43
C ALA A 128 5.80 -1.75 -19.38
N GLU A 129 5.60 -2.62 -18.41
CA GLU A 129 4.39 -3.43 -18.24
C GLU A 129 3.81 -3.26 -16.83
N ASP A 130 2.55 -3.68 -16.65
CA ASP A 130 1.96 -3.84 -15.34
C ASP A 130 2.84 -4.71 -14.43
N ALA A 131 3.09 -4.24 -13.21
CA ALA A 131 4.01 -4.88 -12.28
C ALA A 131 3.38 -5.07 -10.90
N TYR A 132 3.94 -6.02 -10.15
CA TYR A 132 3.53 -6.38 -8.79
C TYR A 132 4.65 -6.13 -7.78
N LEU A 133 4.30 -5.46 -6.69
CA LEU A 133 5.17 -5.19 -5.53
C LEU A 133 4.55 -5.83 -4.28
N LEU A 134 5.34 -6.61 -3.56
CA LEU A 134 4.99 -7.07 -2.22
C LEU A 134 5.37 -5.98 -1.22
N ALA A 135 4.46 -5.63 -0.31
CA ALA A 135 4.76 -4.76 0.82
C ALA A 135 4.46 -5.49 2.14
N ILE A 136 5.35 -5.31 3.12
CA ILE A 136 5.22 -5.87 4.47
C ILE A 136 5.38 -4.74 5.48
N LEU A 137 4.37 -4.55 6.32
CA LEU A 137 4.43 -3.59 7.43
C LEU A 137 4.63 -4.32 8.74
N GLY A 138 5.44 -3.75 9.63
CA GLY A 138 5.63 -4.29 10.97
C GLY A 138 4.40 -4.12 11.88
N GLY A 139 4.36 -4.92 12.95
CA GLY A 139 3.38 -4.83 14.03
C GLY A 139 2.05 -5.54 13.73
N SER A 140 1.31 -5.89 14.80
CA SER A 140 -0.09 -6.32 14.68
C SER A 140 -0.98 -5.15 14.23
N ASP A 141 -0.67 -3.96 14.72
CA ASP A 141 -1.24 -2.68 14.30
C ASP A 141 -0.17 -1.92 13.50
N SER A 142 -0.40 -1.74 12.20
CA SER A 142 0.51 -1.01 11.32
C SER A 142 0.33 0.50 11.38
N GLY A 143 -0.64 0.99 12.18
CA GLY A 143 -0.93 2.41 12.36
C GLY A 143 -1.67 3.01 11.18
N HIS A 144 -1.37 4.28 10.89
CA HIS A 144 -1.96 5.06 9.80
C HIS A 144 -0.89 5.46 8.79
N VAL A 145 -1.38 6.00 7.68
CA VAL A 145 -0.55 6.67 6.69
C VAL A 145 -0.51 8.15 7.07
N GLU A 146 0.70 8.71 7.13
CA GLU A 146 0.88 10.15 7.20
C GLU A 146 1.29 10.64 5.81
N TRP A 147 0.44 11.46 5.18
CA TRP A 147 0.69 11.96 3.83
C TRP A 147 1.44 13.29 3.86
N SER A 148 2.33 13.51 2.89
CA SER A 148 2.90 14.84 2.73
C SER A 148 1.80 15.88 2.41
N PRO A 149 1.93 17.14 2.87
CA PRO A 149 0.94 18.17 2.60
C PRO A 149 0.61 18.35 1.11
N LYS A 150 1.62 18.17 0.24
CA LYS A 150 1.46 18.26 -1.21
C LYS A 150 0.50 17.21 -1.78
N VAL A 151 0.52 16.00 -1.23
CA VAL A 151 -0.39 14.92 -1.66
C VAL A 151 -1.82 15.25 -1.27
N LEU A 152 -2.04 15.70 -0.03
CA LEU A 152 -3.37 16.08 0.45
C LEU A 152 -3.94 17.26 -0.35
N ASP A 153 -3.12 18.27 -0.65
CA ASP A 153 -3.55 19.42 -1.44
C ASP A 153 -3.85 19.05 -2.90
N ALA A 154 -3.07 18.14 -3.49
CA ALA A 154 -3.38 17.59 -4.80
C ALA A 154 -4.69 16.80 -4.79
N ALA A 155 -4.92 15.91 -3.81
CA ALA A 155 -6.14 15.13 -3.71
C ALA A 155 -7.41 15.98 -3.54
N LYS A 156 -7.32 17.09 -2.78
CA LYS A 156 -8.41 18.07 -2.65
C LYS A 156 -8.85 18.64 -3.98
N GLN A 157 -7.92 18.87 -4.92
CA GLN A 157 -8.23 19.37 -6.27
C GLN A 157 -9.06 18.37 -7.08
N TYR A 158 -8.97 17.08 -6.74
CA TYR A 158 -9.78 16.00 -7.32
C TYR A 158 -10.99 15.62 -6.46
N GLY A 159 -11.36 16.46 -5.48
CA GLY A 159 -12.58 16.30 -4.70
C GLY A 159 -12.53 15.20 -3.64
N LEU A 160 -11.34 14.79 -3.18
CA LEU A 160 -11.19 13.87 -2.05
C LEU A 160 -10.56 14.54 -0.83
N GLN A 161 -10.99 14.11 0.35
CA GLN A 161 -10.43 14.50 1.65
C GLN A 161 -10.40 13.29 2.58
N LEU A 162 -9.63 13.41 3.67
CA LEU A 162 -9.68 12.47 4.79
C LEU A 162 -10.63 13.00 5.87
N ASP A 163 -11.42 12.12 6.48
CA ASP A 163 -12.17 12.43 7.70
C ASP A 163 -11.24 12.45 8.94
N GLU A 164 -11.80 12.77 10.12
CA GLU A 164 -11.05 12.77 11.38
C GLU A 164 -10.49 11.39 11.78
N GLN A 165 -11.00 10.32 11.17
CA GLN A 165 -10.58 8.93 11.38
C GLN A 165 -9.60 8.45 10.29
N GLY A 166 -9.21 9.33 9.35
CA GLY A 166 -8.29 9.01 8.25
C GLY A 166 -8.92 8.20 7.12
N ASN A 167 -10.24 8.14 6.99
CA ASN A 167 -10.89 7.48 5.85
C ASN A 167 -11.14 8.45 4.70
N VAL A 168 -11.07 7.92 3.48
CA VAL A 168 -11.36 8.70 2.27
C VAL A 168 -12.85 9.05 2.21
N ILE A 169 -13.14 10.35 2.09
CA ILE A 169 -14.47 10.89 1.83
C ILE A 169 -14.46 11.77 0.57
N SER A 170 -15.57 11.77 -0.15
CA SER A 170 -15.81 12.74 -1.22
C SER A 170 -16.05 14.11 -0.61
N ALA A 171 -15.27 15.11 -1.04
CA ALA A 171 -15.52 16.50 -0.70
C ALA A 171 -16.87 16.91 -1.31
N SER A 172 -17.82 17.36 -0.48
CA SER A 172 -19.06 17.96 -0.98
C SER A 172 -18.73 19.09 -1.95
N PRO A 173 -19.46 19.24 -3.08
CA PRO A 173 -19.31 20.41 -3.93
C PRO A 173 -19.59 21.65 -3.08
N ARG A 174 -18.72 22.66 -3.18
CA ARG A 174 -19.07 24.01 -2.73
C ARG A 174 -20.13 24.61 -3.64
#